data_AF-A0A8X6QCY6-F1
#
_entry.id   AF-A0A8X6QCY6-F1
#
_cell.length_a   1.000
_cell.length_b   1.000
_cell.length_c   1.000
_cell.angle_alpha   90.00
_cell.angle_beta   90.00
_cell.angle_gamma   90.00
#
_symmetry.space_group_name_H-M   'P 1'
#
loop_
_entity.id
_entity.type
_entity.pdbx_description
1 polymer ?
#
loop_
_entity_poly.entity_id
_entity_poly.type
_entity_poly.pdbx_seq_one_letter_code
_entity_poly.pdbx_strand_id
1 'polypeptide(L)' 'LKRDFTLEVLVHANCRIYTIYFCDKLDSYDKIPPQYKLNTDKFFVMFC' A
#
# COMPACT_ATOMS: atom_id res chain seq x y z
N LEU A 1 -24.44 11.73 -3.64
CA LEU A 1 -23.27 12.59 -3.34
C LEU A 1 -22.05 11.68 -3.20
N LYS A 2 -21.11 11.73 -4.14
CA LYS A 2 -19.82 11.03 -4.04
C LYS A 2 -18.90 11.97 -3.24
N ARG A 3 -18.56 11.61 -2.01
CA ARG A 3 -17.57 12.35 -1.21
C ARG A 3 -16.20 11.81 -1.64
N ASP A 4 -15.44 12.62 -2.37
CA ASP A 4 -14.06 12.28 -2.69
C ASP A 4 -13.21 12.59 -1.44
N PHE A 5 -12.75 11.55 -0.76
CA PHE A 5 -11.77 11.67 0.33
C PHE A 5 -10.38 11.65 -0.29
N THR A 6 -9.68 12.78 -0.25
CA THR A 6 -8.30 12.88 -0.68
C THR A 6 -7.39 12.69 0.54
N LEU A 7 -6.59 11.62 0.54
CA LEU A 7 -5.53 11.40 1.54
C LEU A 7 -4.21 11.86 0.94
N GLU A 8 -3.49 12.72 1.68
CA GLU A 8 -2.15 13.14 1.31
C GLU A 8 -1.12 12.21 1.97
N VAL A 9 -0.24 11.62 1.16
CA VAL A 9 0.85 10.76 1.63
C VAL A 9 2.17 11.42 1.26
N LEU A 10 2.97 11.76 2.27
CA LEU A 10 4.33 12.28 2.09
C LEU A 10 5.36 11.16 2.17
N VAL A 11 6.19 11.04 1.13
CA VAL A 11 7.32 10.11 1.09
C VAL A 11 8.62 10.90 1.16
N HIS A 12 9.47 10.60 2.15
CA HIS A 12 10.81 11.19 2.26
C HIS A 12 11.84 10.50 1.34
N ALA A 13 12.94 11.20 1.07
CA ALA A 13 14.01 10.73 0.19
C ALA A 13 14.71 9.45 0.69
N ASN A 14 15.57 8.86 -0.15
CA ASN A 14 16.39 7.67 0.13
C ASN A 14 15.58 6.38 0.40
N CYS A 15 14.38 6.25 -0.17
CA CYS A 15 13.60 5.02 -0.15
C CYS A 15 13.40 4.47 -1.58
N ARG A 16 13.29 3.14 -1.70
CA ARG A 16 12.92 2.47 -2.96
C ARG A 16 11.55 1.84 -2.81
N ILE A 17 10.52 2.58 -3.17
CA ILE A 17 9.13 2.13 -3.08
C ILE A 17 8.74 1.45 -4.38
N TYR A 18 8.16 0.25 -4.28
CA TYR A 18 7.61 -0.46 -5.43
C TYR A 18 6.13 -0.13 -5.64
N THR A 19 5.33 -0.09 -4.57
CA THR A 19 3.90 0.26 -4.63
C THR A 19 3.42 0.78 -3.27
N ILE A 20 2.51 1.76 -3.32
CA ILE A 20 1.72 2.23 -2.19
C ILE A 20 0.27 1.88 -2.47
N TYR A 21 -0.43 1.29 -1.50
CA TYR A 21 -1.86 1.00 -1.62
C TYR A 21 -2.58 1.27 -0.30
N PHE A 22 -3.86 1.65 -0.42
CA PHE A 22 -4.76 1.82 0.71
C PHE A 22 -5.50 0.51 0.97
N CYS A 23 -5.69 0.20 2.26
CA CYS A 23 -6.46 -0.95 2.73
C CYS A 23 -7.49 -0.50 3.76
N ASP A 24 -8.66 -1.14 3.76
CA ASP A 24 -9.65 -0.90 4.82
C ASP A 24 -9.29 -1.65 6.12
N LYS A 25 -8.45 -2.70 6.03
CA LYS A 25 -8.05 -3.56 7.14
C LYS A 25 -6.71 -4.23 6.88
N LEU A 26 -6.01 -4.59 7.96
CA LEU A 26 -4.78 -5.37 7.90
C LEU A 26 -5.10 -6.81 7.47
N ASP A 27 -4.84 -7.12 6.20
CA ASP A 27 -5.03 -8.46 5.65
C ASP A 27 -3.80 -9.35 5.84
N SER A 28 -4.04 -10.62 6.18
CA SER A 28 -3.02 -11.67 6.15
C SER A 28 -2.53 -11.90 4.72
N TYR A 29 -1.25 -12.24 4.53
CA TYR A 29 -0.62 -12.45 3.22
C TYR A 29 -1.42 -13.34 2.25
N ASP A 30 -2.11 -14.37 2.75
CA ASP A 30 -2.92 -15.29 1.94
C ASP A 30 -4.12 -14.61 1.29
N LYS A 31 -4.69 -13.58 1.95
CA LYS A 31 -5.86 -12.83 1.50
C LYS A 31 -5.50 -11.67 0.55
N ILE A 32 -4.23 -11.28 0.52
CA ILE A 32 -3.74 -10.23 -0.35
C ILE A 32 -3.79 -10.74 -1.81
N PRO A 33 -4.37 -9.98 -2.76
CA PRO A 33 -4.36 -10.36 -4.16
C PRO A 33 -2.93 -10.55 -4.70
N PRO A 34 -2.66 -11.51 -5.61
CA PRO A 34 -1.31 -11.84 -6.07
C PRO A 34 -0.50 -10.64 -6.58
N GLN A 35 -1.14 -9.66 -7.20
CA GLN A 35 -0.50 -8.44 -7.71
C GLN A 35 0.08 -7.53 -6.62
N TYR A 36 -0.39 -7.68 -5.37
CA TYR A 36 0.10 -6.95 -4.20
C TYR A 36 0.98 -7.84 -3.30
N LYS A 37 1.17 -9.12 -3.63
CA LYS A 37 2.03 -10.03 -2.87
C LYS A 37 3.50 -9.70 -3.08
N LEU A 38 4.25 -9.79 -1.98
CA LEU A 38 5.69 -9.53 -1.95
C LEU A 38 6.44 -10.74 -2.51
N ASN A 39 7.14 -10.55 -3.62
CA ASN A 39 8.30 -11.38 -3.92
C ASN A 39 9.48 -10.80 -3.12
N THR A 40 10.33 -11.66 -2.55
CA THR A 40 11.53 -11.29 -1.79
C THR A 40 12.24 -10.11 -2.47
N ASP A 41 12.57 -9.08 -1.68
CA ASP A 41 13.25 -7.81 -2.06
C ASP A 41 12.38 -6.61 -2.45
N LYS A 42 11.04 -6.68 -2.32
CA LYS A 42 10.17 -5.52 -2.56
C LYS A 42 9.60 -4.92 -1.27
N PHE A 43 9.76 -3.62 -1.10
CA PHE A 43 9.16 -2.85 0.00
C PHE A 43 7.85 -2.19 -0.46
N PHE A 44 6.81 -2.35 0.36
CA PHE A 44 5.49 -1.75 0.16
C PHE A 44 5.09 -0.99 1.41
N VAL A 45 4.39 0.12 1.22
CA VAL A 45 3.79 0.89 2.31
C VAL A 45 2.28 0.72 2.20
N MET A 46 1.69 0.19 3.27
CA MET A 46 0.27 -0.08 3.36
C MET A 46 -0.35 0.92 4.33
N PHE A 47 -1.31 1.70 3.84
CA PHE A 47 -2.08 2.64 4.66
C PHE A 47 -3.45 2.04 4.94
N CYS A 48 -3.63 1.60 6.19
CA CYS A 48 -4.91 1.47 6.86
C CYS A 48 -4.98 2.64 7.87
#